data_AF-A0A2E7H0V3-F1
#
_entry.id   AF-A0A2E7H0V3-F1
#
_cell.length_a   1.000
_cell.length_b   1.000
_cell.length_c   1.000
_cell.angle_alpha   90.00
_cell.angle_beta   90.00
_cell.angle_gamma   90.00
#
_symmetry.space_group_name_H-M   'P 1'
#
loop_
_entity.id
_entity.type
_entity.pdbx_description
1 polymer ?
#
loop_
_entity_poly.entity_id
_entity_poly.type
_entity_poly.pdbx_seq_one_letter_code
_entity_poly.pdbx_strand_id
1 'polypeptide(L)'
;MVVKFALESDWPSVVETFERMFEGLGVVSADAASVGFTSLAPHVATGLVLNRSGKMAASMPLHAIENTFTDVVFEDDLTALSLIGSHGSYTYRVPSELLNLRSS
;
A
#
# COMPACT_ATOMS: atom_id res chain seq x y z
N MET A 1 11.94 10.46 -8.23
CA MET A 1 11.51 11.28 -7.08
C MET A 1 10.57 10.40 -6.26
N VAL A 2 10.20 10.81 -5.04
CA VAL A 2 9.25 10.07 -4.20
C VAL A 2 8.26 11.07 -3.64
N VAL A 3 7.02 10.62 -3.41
CA VAL A 3 5.98 11.44 -2.81
C VAL A 3 5.71 10.94 -1.40
N LYS A 4 5.85 11.81 -0.41
CA LYS A 4 5.65 11.51 1.01
C LYS A 4 4.37 12.17 1.51
N PHE A 5 3.59 11.41 2.28
CA PHE A 5 2.36 11.87 2.95
C PHE A 5 2.38 11.49 4.44
N ALA A 6 1.87 12.38 5.29
CA ALA A 6 1.58 12.07 6.68
C ALA A 6 0.20 11.40 6.77
N LEU A 7 0.10 10.23 7.41
CA LEU A 7 -1.14 9.43 7.39
C LEU A 7 -2.33 10.15 8.06
N GLU A 8 -2.08 10.89 9.14
CA GLU A 8 -3.15 11.58 9.87
C GLU A 8 -3.69 12.81 9.11
N SER A 9 -2.81 13.57 8.46
CA SER A 9 -3.13 14.89 7.88
C SER A 9 -3.44 14.82 6.39
N ASP A 10 -2.77 13.93 5.64
CA ASP A 10 -2.83 13.87 4.19
C ASP A 10 -3.64 12.67 3.69
N TRP A 11 -4.51 12.10 4.54
CA TRP A 11 -5.26 10.88 4.25
C TRP A 11 -5.97 10.87 2.88
N PRO A 12 -6.66 11.95 2.43
CA PRO A 12 -7.27 11.97 1.10
C PRO A 12 -6.27 11.75 -0.04
N SER A 13 -5.08 12.35 0.05
CA SER A 13 -4.01 12.18 -0.94
C SER A 13 -3.40 10.78 -0.89
N VAL A 14 -3.33 10.17 0.30
CA VAL A 14 -2.93 8.77 0.48
C VAL A 14 -3.91 7.85 -0.23
N VAL A 15 -5.21 8.05 -0.04
CA VAL A 15 -6.26 7.26 -0.69
C VAL A 15 -6.14 7.36 -2.21
N GLU A 16 -6.10 8.59 -2.75
CA GLU A 16 -6.00 8.81 -4.19
C GLU A 16 -4.75 8.15 -4.80
N THR A 17 -3.59 8.31 -4.14
CA THR A 17 -2.33 7.73 -4.64
C THR A 17 -2.33 6.20 -4.54
N PHE A 18 -2.91 5.65 -3.47
CA PHE A 18 -3.04 4.21 -3.27
C PHE A 18 -3.97 3.58 -4.31
N GLU A 19 -5.12 4.19 -4.57
CA GLU A 19 -6.04 3.74 -5.63
C GLU A 19 -5.35 3.74 -6.99
N ARG A 20 -4.67 4.84 -7.32
CA ARG A 20 -3.88 4.92 -8.57
C ARG A 20 -2.81 3.85 -8.63
N MET A 21 -2.12 3.55 -7.51
CA MET A 21 -1.05 2.54 -7.45
C MET A 21 -1.54 1.10 -7.72
N PHE A 22 -2.78 0.78 -7.35
CA PHE A 22 -3.33 -0.57 -7.51
C PHE A 22 -4.44 -0.67 -8.57
N GLU A 23 -4.72 0.42 -9.28
CA GLU A 23 -5.66 0.45 -10.39
C GLU A 23 -5.32 -0.62 -11.44
N GLY A 24 -6.32 -1.46 -11.75
CA GLY A 24 -6.18 -2.57 -12.71
C GLY A 24 -5.43 -3.79 -12.20
N LEU A 25 -4.90 -3.80 -10.98
CA LEU A 25 -4.09 -4.90 -10.43
C LEU A 25 -4.88 -5.90 -9.56
N GLY A 26 -6.12 -5.58 -9.22
CA GLY A 26 -6.96 -6.38 -8.33
C GLY A 26 -8.12 -5.57 -7.77
N VAL A 27 -8.55 -5.94 -6.56
CA VAL A 27 -9.61 -5.23 -5.84
C VAL A 27 -8.97 -4.22 -4.90
N VAL A 28 -9.35 -2.96 -5.06
CA VAL A 28 -9.02 -1.87 -4.15
C VAL A 28 -10.26 -1.49 -3.37
N SER A 29 -10.11 -1.31 -2.06
CA SER A 29 -11.15 -0.82 -1.16
C SER A 29 -10.61 0.39 -0.41
N ALA A 30 -11.32 1.50 -0.42
CA ALA A 30 -10.99 2.68 0.36
C ALA A 30 -12.20 3.16 1.16
N ASP A 31 -11.96 3.54 2.40
CA ASP A 31 -12.93 4.18 3.27
C ASP A 31 -12.26 5.33 4.06
N ALA A 32 -13.04 5.99 4.92
CA ALA A 32 -12.56 7.15 5.68
C ALA A 32 -11.43 6.83 6.69
N ALA A 33 -11.23 5.55 7.01
CA ALA A 33 -10.29 5.07 8.01
C ALA A 33 -9.21 4.12 7.44
N SER A 34 -9.44 3.48 6.29
CA SER A 34 -8.52 2.50 5.74
C SER A 34 -8.53 2.40 4.22
N VAL A 35 -7.39 1.99 3.67
CA VAL A 35 -7.21 1.55 2.28
C VAL A 35 -6.75 0.12 2.27
N GLY A 36 -7.20 -0.64 1.27
CA GLY A 36 -6.96 -2.06 1.13
C GLY A 36 -6.76 -2.43 -0.33
N PHE A 37 -5.82 -3.32 -0.58
CA PHE A 37 -5.59 -3.96 -1.86
C PHE A 37 -5.62 -5.48 -1.67
N THR A 38 -6.22 -6.20 -2.61
CA THR A 38 -6.15 -7.65 -2.72
C THR A 38 -6.04 -8.04 -4.20
N SER A 39 -5.00 -8.79 -4.53
CA SER A 39 -4.82 -9.37 -5.87
C SER A 39 -5.86 -10.45 -6.14
N LEU A 40 -6.28 -10.61 -7.40
CA LEU A 40 -7.18 -11.68 -7.82
C LEU A 40 -6.41 -12.89 -8.36
N ALA A 41 -6.93 -14.09 -8.09
CA ALA A 41 -6.45 -15.32 -8.72
C ALA A 41 -6.60 -15.23 -10.27
N PRO A 42 -5.74 -15.91 -11.06
CA PRO A 42 -4.73 -16.91 -10.69
C PRO A 42 -3.35 -16.33 -10.32
N HIS A 43 -3.22 -15.01 -10.19
CA HIS A 43 -1.96 -14.33 -9.88
C HIS A 43 -1.56 -14.53 -8.40
N VAL A 44 -0.34 -14.10 -8.06
CA VAL A 44 0.22 -14.14 -6.69
C VAL A 44 -0.79 -13.60 -5.68
N ALA A 45 -1.25 -14.46 -4.76
CA ALA A 45 -2.15 -14.06 -3.67
C ALA A 45 -1.41 -13.14 -2.69
N THR A 46 -1.67 -11.84 -2.81
CA THR A 46 -1.14 -10.80 -1.94
C THR A 46 -2.23 -9.78 -1.61
N GLY A 47 -2.10 -9.17 -0.45
CA GLY A 47 -2.98 -8.10 -0.01
C GLY A 47 -2.28 -7.22 1.00
N LEU A 48 -2.72 -5.96 1.03
CA LEU A 48 -2.18 -4.90 1.86
C LEU A 48 -3.34 -4.08 2.37
N VAL A 49 -3.42 -3.87 3.68
CA VAL A 49 -4.36 -2.95 4.32
C VAL A 49 -3.56 -1.96 5.14
N LEU A 50 -3.87 -0.68 4.98
CA LEU A 50 -3.28 0.43 5.71
C LEU A 50 -4.41 1.27 6.31
N ASN A 51 -4.33 1.55 7.59
CA ASN A 51 -5.26 2.42 8.30
C ASN A 51 -4.65 3.83 8.45
N ARG A 52 -5.51 4.85 8.48
CA ARG A 52 -5.16 6.24 8.78
C ARG A 52 -4.38 6.41 10.09
N SER A 53 -4.64 5.54 11.06
CA SER A 53 -3.95 5.51 12.36
C SER A 53 -2.56 4.84 12.29
N GLY A 54 -2.07 4.49 11.11
CA GLY A 54 -0.74 3.88 10.96
C GLY A 54 -0.67 2.37 11.08
N LYS A 55 -1.80 1.69 11.30
CA LYS A 55 -1.84 0.22 11.40
C LYS A 55 -1.82 -0.41 10.02
N MET A 56 -1.03 -1.45 9.86
CA MET A 56 -0.87 -2.15 8.59
C MET A 56 -1.08 -3.66 8.77
N ALA A 57 -1.74 -4.29 7.80
CA ALA A 57 -1.83 -5.75 7.69
C ALA A 57 -1.50 -6.17 6.24
N ALA A 58 -0.71 -7.23 6.08
CA ALA A 58 -0.42 -7.82 4.77
C ALA A 58 -0.62 -9.34 4.80
N SER A 59 -1.14 -9.92 3.73
CA SER A 59 -1.58 -11.33 3.66
C SER A 59 -0.59 -12.29 2.98
N MET A 60 0.72 -12.10 3.18
CA MET A 60 1.81 -13.00 2.75
C MET A 60 2.62 -13.52 3.96
N PRO A 61 3.43 -14.61 3.85
CA PRO A 61 3.98 -15.27 5.04
C PRO A 61 4.97 -14.38 5.82
N LEU A 62 4.56 -14.05 7.06
CA LEU A 62 5.24 -13.34 8.16
C LEU A 62 5.51 -11.83 7.94
N HIS A 63 5.35 -10.92 8.90
CA HIS A 63 5.07 -10.94 10.34
C HIS A 63 3.86 -10.03 10.63
N ALA A 64 3.19 -10.23 11.76
CA ALA A 64 2.38 -9.18 12.36
C ALA A 64 3.30 -8.00 12.71
N ILE A 65 3.53 -7.10 11.76
CA ILE A 65 4.25 -5.86 11.98
C ILE A 65 3.28 -4.96 12.75
N GLU A 66 3.23 -5.14 14.07
CA GLU A 66 2.65 -4.16 14.98
C GLU A 66 3.59 -2.95 15.08
N ASN A 67 3.80 -2.24 13.98
CA ASN A 67 4.33 -0.89 14.02
C ASN A 67 3.24 0.08 13.60
N THR A 68 3.02 1.08 14.45
CA THR A 68 2.20 2.24 14.12
C THR A 68 3.07 3.16 13.26
N PHE A 69 2.79 3.22 11.97
CA PHE A 69 3.47 4.10 11.03
C PHE A 69 2.86 5.51 11.08
N THR A 70 3.66 6.53 10.81
CA THR A 70 3.22 7.94 10.79
C THR A 70 3.14 8.48 9.37
N ASP A 71 3.96 7.95 8.47
CA ASP A 71 4.09 8.43 7.11
C ASP A 71 4.07 7.28 6.11
N VAL A 72 3.62 7.59 4.89
CA VAL A 72 3.75 6.73 3.72
C VAL A 72 4.49 7.47 2.62
N VAL A 73 5.36 6.75 1.93
CA VAL A 73 6.17 7.25 0.81
C VAL A 73 5.89 6.37 -0.40
N PHE A 74 5.37 6.95 -1.47
CA PHE A 74 5.15 6.28 -2.75
C PHE A 74 6.33 6.56 -3.69
N GLU A 75 6.82 5.52 -4.36
CA GLU A 75 7.74 5.70 -5.51
C GLU A 75 6.96 6.33 -6.68
N ASP A 76 7.58 7.22 -7.46
CA ASP A 76 6.89 7.92 -8.57
C ASP A 76 6.29 6.99 -9.62
N ASP A 77 6.92 5.83 -9.82
CA ASP A 77 6.47 4.82 -10.78
C ASP A 77 5.31 3.96 -10.25
N LEU A 78 4.89 4.20 -8.99
CA LEU A 78 3.84 3.47 -8.29
C LEU A 78 4.06 1.95 -8.32
N THR A 79 5.32 1.52 -8.21
CA THR A 79 5.70 0.10 -8.11
C THR A 79 6.02 -0.32 -6.67
N ALA A 80 6.29 0.64 -5.79
CA ALA A 80 6.53 0.39 -4.37
C ALA A 80 6.04 1.54 -3.49
N LEU A 81 5.74 1.18 -2.24
CA LEU A 81 5.47 2.14 -1.17
C LEU A 81 6.24 1.74 0.09
N SER A 82 6.65 2.74 0.87
CA SER A 82 7.33 2.57 2.14
C SER A 82 6.56 3.26 3.26
N LEU A 83 6.30 2.53 4.33
CA LEU A 83 5.71 3.02 5.56
C LEU A 83 6.83 3.36 6.53
N ILE A 84 6.79 4.56 7.12
CA ILE A 84 7.80 5.06 8.06
C ILE A 84 7.13 5.27 9.42
N GLY A 85 7.73 4.71 10.46
CA GLY A 85 7.27 4.86 11.84
C GLY A 85 8.44 4.99 12.80
N SER A 86 8.13 5.25 14.06
CA SER A 86 9.13 5.43 15.13
C SER A 86 10.02 4.21 15.36
N HIS A 87 9.50 3.01 15.06
CA HIS A 87 10.17 1.72 15.31
C HIS A 87 10.74 1.07 14.06
N GLY A 88 10.76 1.78 12.94
CA GLY A 88 11.36 1.32 11.69
C GLY A 88 10.53 1.66 10.45
N SER A 89 10.98 1.13 9.31
CA SER A 89 10.33 1.29 8.02
C SER A 89 10.00 -0.05 7.41
N TYR A 90 8.88 -0.12 6.69
CA TYR A 90 8.49 -1.30 5.91
C TYR A 90 8.26 -0.89 4.46
N THR A 91 8.84 -1.62 3.51
CA THR A 91 8.63 -1.38 2.07
C THR A 91 7.84 -2.52 1.46
N TYR A 92 6.68 -2.19 0.90
CA TYR A 92 5.91 -3.07 0.03
C TYR A 92 6.30 -2.82 -1.42
N ARG A 93 6.68 -3.88 -2.15
CA ARG A 93 6.88 -3.83 -3.60
C ARG A 93 5.81 -4.64 -4.29
N VAL A 94 5.15 -4.03 -5.28
CA VAL A 94 4.18 -4.72 -6.13
C VAL A 94 4.91 -5.84 -6.88
N PRO A 95 4.45 -7.10 -6.79
CA PRO A 95 5.01 -8.19 -7.58
C PRO A 95 5.01 -7.86 -9.08
N SER A 96 6.12 -8.18 -9.77
CA SER A 96 6.26 -7.95 -11.21
C SER A 96 5.17 -8.63 -12.04
N GLU A 97 4.66 -9.78 -11.58
CA GLU A 97 3.53 -10.48 -12.21
C GLU A 97 2.26 -9.62 -12.26
N LEU A 98 2.01 -8.81 -11.22
CA LEU A 98 0.88 -7.89 -11.21
C LEU A 98 1.19 -6.66 -12.07
N LEU A 99 2.41 -6.11 -12.02
CA LEU A 99 2.80 -4.97 -12.85
C LEU A 99 2.65 -5.25 -14.36
N ASN A 100 2.83 -6.50 -14.79
CA ASN A 100 2.60 -6.91 -16.18
C ASN A 100 1.13 -6.71 -16.63
N LEU A 101 0.16 -6.71 -15.70
CA LEU A 101 -1.26 -6.47 -16.00
C LEU A 101 -1.54 -5.02 -16.41
N ARG A 102 -0.75 -4.05 -15.93
CA ARG A 102 -0.89 -2.63 -16.29
C ARG A 102 -0.42 -2.31 -17.71
N SER A 103 0.41 -3.17 -18.28
CA SER A 103 1.02 -2.96 -19.59
C SER A 103 0.28 -3.70 -20.72
N SER A 104 -0.84 -4.37 -20.43
CA SER A 104 -1.68 -5.09 -21.40
C SER A 104 -2.91 -4.31 -21.84
#